data_AF-A0A7X9IQE9-F1
#
_entry.id   AF-A0A7X9IQE9-F1
#
_cell.length_a   1.000
_cell.length_b   1.000
_cell.length_c   1.000
_cell.angle_alpha   90.00
_cell.angle_beta   90.00
_cell.angle_gamma   90.00
#
_symmetry.space_group_name_H-M   'P 1'
#
loop_
_entity.id
_entity.type
_entity.pdbx_description
1 polymer ?
#
loop_
_entity_poly.entity_id
_entity_poly.type
_entity_poly.pdbx_seq_one_letter_code
_entity_poly.pdbx_strand_id
1 'polypeptide(L)'
;MDWSTIFIIIGAFLIWIILFFICKASAKFETERQGKFVISIKWAPFGYGWFGEKDAFIFKIKYKDMDDSIHTVYCKSGIFSGVYFAKEEQDE
;
A
#
# COMPACT_ATOMS: atom_id res chain seq x y z
N MET A 1 -14.93 -8.13 -29.86
CA MET A 1 -14.23 -8.48 -28.61
C MET A 1 -14.70 -9.86 -28.25
N ASP A 2 -13.82 -10.84 -28.36
CA ASP A 2 -14.20 -12.24 -28.28
C ASP A 2 -14.31 -12.68 -26.82
N TRP A 3 -15.10 -13.71 -26.58
CA TRP A 3 -15.41 -14.20 -25.23
C TRP A 3 -14.14 -14.65 -24.47
N SER A 4 -13.14 -15.15 -25.21
CA SER A 4 -11.80 -15.46 -24.68
C SER A 4 -11.07 -14.20 -24.17
N THR A 5 -11.11 -13.09 -24.91
CA THR A 5 -10.50 -11.82 -24.50
C THR A 5 -11.12 -11.30 -23.20
N ILE A 6 -12.44 -11.42 -23.07
CA ILE A 6 -13.16 -11.02 -21.85
C ILE A 6 -12.68 -11.84 -20.64
N PHE A 7 -12.56 -13.16 -20.78
CA PHE A 7 -12.06 -14.01 -19.69
C PHE A 7 -10.61 -13.70 -19.30
N ILE A 8 -9.75 -13.39 -20.27
CA ILE A 8 -8.36 -13.00 -19.99
C ILE A 8 -8.32 -11.69 -19.20
N ILE A 9 -9.13 -10.69 -19.58
CA ILE A 9 -9.21 -9.41 -18.88
C ILE A 9 -9.72 -9.60 -17.45
N ILE A 10 -10.79 -10.39 -17.28
CA ILE A 10 -11.34 -10.70 -15.95
C ILE A 10 -10.29 -11.42 -15.09
N GLY A 11 -9.61 -12.42 -15.65
CA GLY A 11 -8.55 -13.16 -14.95
C GLY A 11 -7.41 -12.24 -14.50
N ALA A 12 -6.92 -11.38 -15.39
CA ALA A 12 -5.87 -10.41 -15.08
C ALA A 12 -6.32 -9.41 -13.99
N PHE A 13 -7.58 -8.95 -14.06
CA PHE A 13 -8.14 -8.05 -13.05
C PHE A 13 -8.29 -8.72 -11.68
N LEU A 14 -8.72 -9.98 -11.63
CA LEU A 14 -8.81 -10.75 -10.39
C LEU A 14 -7.42 -10.96 -9.77
N ILE A 15 -6.42 -11.30 -10.57
CA ILE A 15 -5.03 -11.43 -10.11
C ILE A 15 -4.57 -10.09 -9.53
N TRP A 16 -4.79 -8.98 -10.23
CA TRP A 16 -4.40 -7.66 -9.76
C TRP A 16 -5.06 -7.29 -8.42
N ILE A 17 -6.34 -7.59 -8.24
CA ILE A 17 -7.05 -7.41 -6.97
C ILE A 17 -6.41 -8.23 -5.85
N ILE A 18 -6.11 -9.51 -6.11
CA ILE A 18 -5.47 -10.39 -5.12
C ILE A 18 -4.12 -9.80 -4.69
N LEU A 19 -3.29 -9.39 -5.66
CA LEU A 19 -1.99 -8.78 -5.40
C LEU A 19 -2.11 -7.48 -4.60
N PHE A 20 -3.09 -6.64 -4.92
CA PHE A 20 -3.38 -5.41 -4.18
C PHE A 20 -3.67 -5.69 -2.70
N PHE A 21 -4.51 -6.70 -2.41
CA PHE A 21 -4.82 -7.07 -1.02
C PHE A 21 -3.63 -7.65 -0.28
N ILE A 22 -2.79 -8.46 -0.94
CA ILE A 22 -1.54 -8.98 -0.36
C ILE A 22 -0.62 -7.82 0.02
N CYS A 23 -0.36 -6.91 -0.92
CA CYS A 23 0.50 -5.76 -0.67
C CYS A 23 -0.04 -4.85 0.44
N LYS A 24 -1.37 -4.67 0.52
CA LYS A 24 -2.02 -3.95 1.61
C LYS A 24 -1.83 -4.64 2.96
N ALA A 25 -1.94 -5.97 3.00
CA ALA A 25 -1.72 -6.75 4.22
C ALA A 25 -0.26 -6.70 4.68
N SER A 26 0.70 -6.82 3.76
CA SER A 26 2.14 -6.68 4.08
C SER A 26 2.47 -5.31 4.66
N ALA A 27 1.89 -4.25 4.09
CA ALA A 27 2.10 -2.89 4.58
C ALA A 27 1.53 -2.69 6.00
N LYS A 28 0.35 -3.26 6.27
CA LYS A 28 -0.23 -3.29 7.61
C LYS A 28 0.67 -4.03 8.60
N PHE A 29 1.07 -5.25 8.24
CA PHE A 29 1.88 -6.12 9.09
C PHE A 29 3.21 -5.46 9.47
N GLU A 30 3.91 -4.86 8.51
CA GLU A 30 5.19 -4.20 8.79
C GLU A 30 5.01 -2.95 9.67
N THR A 31 3.89 -2.22 9.52
CA THR A 31 3.58 -1.09 10.40
C THR A 31 3.31 -1.57 11.84
N GLU A 32 2.50 -2.61 12.01
CA GLU A 32 2.20 -3.18 13.34
C GLU A 32 3.44 -3.81 13.99
N ARG A 33 4.34 -4.40 13.19
CA ARG A 33 5.63 -4.93 13.64
C ARG A 33 6.56 -3.85 14.21
N GLN A 34 6.40 -2.59 13.80
CA GLN A 34 7.12 -1.44 14.38
C GLN A 34 6.49 -0.96 15.70
N GLY A 35 5.46 -1.63 16.23
CA GLY A 35 4.76 -1.22 17.44
C GLY A 35 3.71 -0.13 17.22
N LYS A 36 3.43 0.22 15.95
CA LYS A 36 2.47 1.26 15.57
C LYS A 36 1.08 0.67 15.36
N PHE A 37 0.04 1.29 15.90
CA PHE A 37 -1.33 0.82 15.73
C PHE A 37 -1.96 1.41 14.47
N VAL A 38 -2.24 0.58 13.47
CA VAL A 38 -2.81 1.04 12.18
C VAL A 38 -4.27 1.41 12.35
N ILE A 39 -4.60 2.70 12.16
CA ILE A 39 -5.96 3.23 12.16
C ILE A 39 -6.62 3.03 10.80
N SER A 40 -5.91 3.36 9.72
CA SER A 40 -6.45 3.24 8.36
C SER A 40 -5.37 3.08 7.31
N ILE A 41 -5.70 2.39 6.22
CA ILE A 41 -4.83 2.22 5.06
C ILE A 41 -5.64 2.59 3.81
N LYS A 42 -5.19 3.64 3.12
CA LYS A 42 -5.80 4.12 1.87
C LYS A 42 -4.83 3.92 0.72
N TRP A 43 -5.34 3.53 -0.44
CA TRP A 43 -4.53 3.50 -1.65
C TRP A 43 -4.25 4.92 -2.12
N ALA A 44 -2.98 5.21 -2.41
CA ALA A 44 -2.51 6.54 -2.80
C ALA A 44 -1.56 6.39 -4.00
N PRO A 45 -2.08 6.23 -5.22
CA PRO A 45 -1.26 5.93 -6.41
C PRO A 45 -0.24 7.02 -6.75
N PHE A 46 -0.38 8.21 -6.16
CA PHE A 46 0.53 9.34 -6.32
C PHE A 46 1.15 9.78 -4.98
N GLY A 47 1.37 8.84 -4.06
CA GLY A 47 2.00 9.13 -2.78
C GLY A 47 3.37 9.79 -2.94
N TYR A 48 3.68 10.70 -2.03
CA TYR A 48 4.91 11.50 -2.04
C TYR A 48 6.15 10.59 -2.00
N GLY A 49 7.16 10.87 -2.84
CA GLY A 49 8.43 10.14 -2.91
C GLY A 49 8.49 8.96 -3.89
N TRP A 50 7.38 8.58 -4.54
CA TRP A 50 7.30 7.37 -5.38
C TRP A 50 6.66 7.59 -6.76
N PHE A 51 6.58 8.85 -7.21
CA PHE A 51 6.04 9.20 -8.52
C PHE A 51 6.90 8.60 -9.65
N GLY A 52 6.35 7.63 -10.39
CA GLY A 52 7.00 7.00 -11.55
C GLY A 52 7.46 5.56 -11.32
N GLU A 53 7.31 5.00 -10.12
CA GLU A 53 7.58 3.59 -9.89
C GLU A 53 6.41 2.72 -10.37
N LYS A 54 6.71 1.78 -11.27
CA LYS A 54 5.70 0.99 -11.99
C LYS A 54 5.35 -0.34 -11.31
N ASP A 55 6.19 -0.81 -10.38
CA ASP A 55 6.13 -2.19 -9.88
C ASP A 55 5.67 -2.32 -8.42
N ALA A 56 4.99 -1.30 -7.88
CA ALA A 56 4.53 -1.34 -6.49
C ALA A 56 3.21 -0.61 -6.26
N PHE A 57 2.50 -1.05 -5.21
CA PHE A 57 1.32 -0.37 -4.71
C PHE A 57 1.72 0.61 -3.62
N ILE A 58 1.29 1.86 -3.78
CA ILE A 58 1.54 2.92 -2.81
C ILE A 58 0.30 3.10 -1.93
N PHE A 59 0.50 3.10 -0.61
CA PHE A 59 -0.54 3.29 0.37
C PHE A 59 -0.21 4.46 1.30
N LYS A 60 -1.24 5.19 1.73
CA LYS A 60 -1.19 6.16 2.83
C LYS A 60 -1.71 5.47 4.08
N ILE A 61 -0.86 5.27 5.07
CA ILE A 61 -1.17 4.64 6.35
C ILE A 61 -1.30 5.72 7.41
N LYS A 62 -2.43 5.71 8.11
CA LYS A 62 -2.62 6.49 9.34
C LYS A 62 -2.46 5.54 10.51
N TYR A 63 -1.53 5.82 11.41
CA TYR A 63 -1.27 4.99 12.58
C TYR A 63 -1.15 5.84 13.84
N LYS A 64 -1.26 5.18 14.98
CA LYS A 64 -1.08 5.75 16.31
C LYS A 64 0.21 5.20 16.90
N ASP A 65 1.05 6.08 17.43
CA ASP A 65 2.26 5.69 18.14
C ASP A 65 1.97 5.40 19.62
N MET A 66 2.97 4.93 20.37
CA MET A 66 2.86 4.65 21.81
C MET A 66 2.50 5.90 22.64
N ASP A 67 2.88 7.09 22.17
CA ASP A 67 2.58 8.38 22.80
C ASP A 67 1.19 8.93 22.45
N ASP A 68 0.29 8.08 21.98
CA ASP A 68 -1.08 8.42 21.57
C ASP A 68 -1.17 9.36 20.34
N SER A 69 -0.03 9.76 19.78
CA SER A 69 0.07 10.67 18.64
C SER A 69 -0.31 9.98 17.34
N ILE A 70 -1.06 10.68 16.49
CA ILE A 70 -1.52 10.16 15.21
C ILE A 70 -0.62 10.67 14.10
N HIS A 71 -0.01 9.73 13.38
CA HIS A 71 0.89 10.02 12.28
C HIS A 71 0.34 9.49 10.97
N THR A 72 0.77 10.12 9.88
CA THR A 72 0.45 9.67 8.53
C THR A 72 1.73 9.47 7.73
N VAL A 73 1.87 8.30 7.12
CA VAL A 73 3.04 7.94 6.32
C VAL A 73 2.61 7.31 5.00
N TYR A 74 3.39 7.55 3.94
CA TYR A 74 3.26 6.77 2.71
C TYR A 74 4.15 5.54 2.78
N CYS A 75 3.66 4.41 2.32
CA CYS A 75 4.47 3.23 2.11
C CYS A 75 4.31 2.69 0.71
N LYS A 76 5.41 2.21 0.16
CA LYS A 76 5.47 1.39 -1.05
C LYS A 76 5.46 -0.07 -0.62
N SER A 77 4.59 -0.87 -1.22
CA SER A 77 4.55 -2.33 -1.03
C SER A 77 4.57 -3.02 -2.38
N GLY A 78 5.62 -3.81 -2.62
CA GLY A 78 5.77 -4.63 -3.82
C GLY A 78 5.99 -6.10 -3.45
N ILE A 79 5.48 -7.00 -4.28
CA ILE A 79 5.51 -8.46 -4.03
C ILE A 79 6.95 -8.97 -3.90
N PHE A 80 7.88 -8.40 -4.68
CA PHE A 80 9.29 -8.80 -4.69
C PHE A 80 10.21 -7.79 -3.99
N SER A 81 9.80 -6.53 -3.88
CA SER A 81 10.61 -5.47 -3.27
C SER A 81 10.43 -5.39 -1.75
N GLY A 82 9.33 -5.89 -1.19
CA GLY A 82 8.97 -5.69 0.21
C GLY A 82 8.29 -4.35 0.47
N VAL A 83 8.31 -3.91 1.74
CA VAL A 83 7.63 -2.70 2.20
C VAL A 83 8.67 -1.62 2.54
N TYR A 84 8.51 -0.44 1.97
CA TYR A 84 9.35 0.74 2.24
C TYR A 84 8.49 1.92 2.65
N PHE A 85 8.88 2.60 3.72
CA PHE A 85 8.19 3.78 4.20
C PHE A 85 8.87 5.04 3.65
N ALA A 86 8.08 5.98 3.16
CA ALA A 86 8.54 7.33 2.86
C ALA A 86 8.81 8.07 4.17
N LYS A 87 9.54 9.19 4.09
CA LYS A 87 9.71 10.10 5.22
C LYS A 87 8.33 10.58 5.67
N GLU A 88 8.07 10.55 6.98
CA GLU A 88 6.79 10.94 7.57
C GLU A 88 6.40 12.35 7.09
N GLU A 89 5.17 12.54 6.60
CA GLU A 89 4.59 13.86 6.46
C GLU A 89 4.32 14.33 7.89
N GLN A 90 5.22 15.12 8.47
CA GLN A 90 4.89 15.94 9.63
C GLN A 90 3.95 17.03 9.12
N ASP A 91 2.66 16.88 9.40
CA ASP A 91 1.71 17.98 9.34
C ASP A 91 2.15 18.99 10.42
N GLU A 92 2.86 20.05 10.00
CA GLU A 92 3.23 21.23 10.80
C GLU A 92 2.00 22.10 11.11
#